data_AF-A0A5M6IMS3-F1
#
_entry.id   AF-A0A5M6IMS3-F1
#
_cell.length_a   1.000
_cell.length_b   1.000
_cell.length_c   1.000
_cell.angle_alpha   90.00
_cell.angle_beta   90.00
_cell.angle_gamma   90.00
#
_symmetry.space_group_name_H-M   'P 1'
#
loop_
_entity.id
_entity.type
_entity.pdbx_description
1 polymer ?
#
loop_
_entity_poly.entity_id
_entity_poly.type
_entity_poly.pdbx_seq_one_letter_code
_entity_poly.pdbx_strand_id
1 'polypeptide(L)'
;MADPLDVLLRVGFHHAVTAANADEARQRVQALAGGSLDTAAFHDAVAAAVAADLIRDPIRLPPGGLQCHWRLELTPAGVQRARALSGA
;
A
#
# COMPACT_ATOMS: atom_id res chain seq x y z
N MET A 1 5.98 -0.96 -18.13
CA MET A 1 5.21 -1.40 -16.94
C MET A 1 5.17 -0.23 -15.97
N ALA A 2 4.03 0.03 -15.32
CA ALA A 2 3.97 1.03 -14.27
C ALA A 2 4.85 0.57 -13.09
N ASP A 3 5.57 1.50 -12.46
CA ASP A 3 6.43 1.21 -11.32
C ASP A 3 5.58 0.66 -10.15
N PRO A 4 5.97 -0.44 -9.47
CA PRO A 4 5.17 -1.05 -8.43
C PRO A 4 4.84 -0.12 -7.25
N LEU A 5 5.75 0.78 -6.89
CA LEU A 5 5.51 1.79 -5.85
C LEU A 5 4.43 2.76 -6.32
N ASP A 6 4.51 3.26 -7.55
CA ASP A 6 3.52 4.19 -8.09
C ASP A 6 2.12 3.54 -8.18
N VAL A 7 2.04 2.25 -8.53
CA VAL A 7 0.78 1.50 -8.50
C VAL A 7 0.23 1.37 -7.08
N LEU A 8 1.07 1.02 -6.10
CA LEU A 8 0.67 0.92 -4.69
C LEU A 8 0.12 2.26 -4.17
N LEU A 9 0.78 3.37 -4.50
CA LEU A 9 0.35 4.72 -4.09
C LEU A 9 -0.98 5.11 -4.72
N ARG A 10 -1.19 4.79 -6.01
CA ARG A 10 -2.48 5.02 -6.68
C ARG A 10 -3.59 4.20 -6.05
N VAL A 11 -3.35 2.93 -5.73
CA VAL A 11 -4.32 2.09 -5.04
C VAL A 11 -4.66 2.67 -3.67
N GLY A 12 -3.67 3.05 -2.86
CA GLY A 12 -3.90 3.65 -1.54
C GLY A 12 -4.58 5.02 -1.59
N PHE A 13 -4.42 5.76 -2.69
CA PHE A 13 -5.07 7.06 -2.89
C PHE A 13 -6.55 6.93 -3.28
N HIS A 14 -6.89 5.96 -4.12
CA HIS A 14 -8.26 5.76 -4.62
C HIS A 14 -9.09 4.79 -3.77
N HIS A 15 -8.45 3.93 -2.98
CA HIS A 15 -9.12 2.86 -2.25
C HIS A 15 -8.66 2.75 -0.79
N ALA A 16 -9.60 2.55 0.12
CA ALA A 16 -9.29 2.13 1.48
C ALA A 16 -8.92 0.64 1.47
N VAL A 17 -7.66 0.32 1.81
CA VAL A 17 -7.17 -1.06 1.89
C VAL A 17 -6.90 -1.44 3.34
N THR A 18 -7.69 -2.39 3.84
CA THR A 18 -7.54 -3.03 5.15
C THR A 18 -7.67 -4.54 5.01
N ALA A 19 -6.91 -5.30 5.78
CA ALA A 19 -6.93 -6.76 5.77
C ALA A 19 -6.51 -7.37 7.11
N ALA A 20 -6.82 -8.65 7.31
CA ALA A 20 -6.43 -9.37 8.54
C ALA A 20 -4.93 -9.73 8.57
N ASN A 21 -4.23 -9.66 7.45
CA ASN A 21 -2.79 -9.95 7.34
C ASN A 21 -2.24 -9.39 6.01
N ALA A 22 -0.92 -9.53 5.82
CA ALA A 22 -0.23 -9.03 4.63
C ALA A 22 -0.57 -9.78 3.34
N ASP A 23 -0.89 -11.08 3.39
CA ASP A 23 -1.23 -11.83 2.17
C ASP A 23 -2.62 -11.43 1.64
N GLU A 24 -3.61 -11.30 2.51
CA GLU A 24 -4.92 -10.75 2.14
C GLU A 24 -4.82 -9.32 1.62
N ALA A 25 -3.97 -8.48 2.23
CA ALA A 25 -3.70 -7.14 1.75
C ALA A 25 -3.11 -7.16 0.33
N ARG A 26 -2.11 -8.01 0.09
CA ARG A 26 -1.49 -8.21 -1.22
C ARG A 26 -2.54 -8.62 -2.26
N GLN A 27 -3.37 -9.62 -1.96
CA GLN A 27 -4.43 -10.07 -2.87
C GLN A 27 -5.41 -8.93 -3.19
N ARG A 28 -5.78 -8.13 -2.20
CA ARG A 28 -6.68 -6.99 -2.38
C ARG A 28 -6.05 -5.88 -3.22
N VAL A 29 -4.78 -5.53 -2.96
CA VAL A 29 -4.04 -4.54 -3.76
C VAL A 29 -3.87 -5.04 -5.19
N GLN A 30 -3.53 -6.32 -5.38
CA GLN A 30 -3.40 -6.93 -6.70
C GLN A 30 -4.71 -6.86 -7.49
N ALA A 31 -5.85 -7.16 -6.85
CA ALA A 31 -7.16 -7.04 -7.48
C ALA A 31 -7.48 -5.59 -7.89
N LEU A 32 -7.21 -4.62 -7.01
CA LEU A 32 -7.42 -3.18 -7.28
C LEU A 32 -6.46 -2.62 -8.34
N ALA A 33 -5.26 -3.20 -8.45
CA ALA A 33 -4.26 -2.86 -9.46
C ALA A 33 -4.50 -3.53 -10.82
N GLY A 34 -5.57 -4.32 -10.98
CA GLY A 34 -5.83 -5.06 -12.23
C GLY A 34 -4.84 -6.21 -12.48
N GLY A 35 -4.27 -6.78 -11.43
CA GLY A 35 -3.36 -7.93 -11.51
C GLY A 35 -1.89 -7.61 -11.73
N SER A 36 -1.52 -6.33 -11.83
CA SER A 36 -0.16 -5.91 -12.24
C SER A 36 0.92 -6.02 -11.15
N LEU A 37 0.56 -6.32 -9.90
CA LEU A 37 1.49 -6.49 -8.79
C LEU A 37 1.59 -7.98 -8.43
N ASP A 38 2.72 -8.60 -8.72
CA ASP A 38 3.06 -9.91 -8.14
C ASP A 38 3.53 -9.77 -6.69
N THR A 39 3.78 -10.90 -6.03
CA THR A 39 4.14 -10.93 -4.61
C THR A 39 5.45 -10.20 -4.31
N ALA A 40 6.50 -10.41 -5.11
CA ALA A 40 7.78 -9.77 -4.88
C ALA A 40 7.67 -8.25 -5.09
N ALA A 41 7.04 -7.84 -6.19
CA ALA A 41 6.80 -6.44 -6.51
C ALA A 41 5.97 -5.73 -5.44
N PHE A 42 4.99 -6.42 -4.84
CA PHE A 42 4.21 -5.88 -3.72
C PHE A 42 5.07 -5.63 -2.48
N HIS A 43 5.86 -6.62 -2.05
CA HIS A 43 6.72 -6.48 -0.87
C HIS A 43 7.78 -5.40 -1.08
N ASP A 44 8.40 -5.36 -2.26
CA ASP A 44 9.39 -4.34 -2.62
C ASP A 44 8.78 -2.93 -2.66
N ALA A 45 7.57 -2.79 -3.23
CA ALA A 45 6.85 -1.53 -3.25
C ALA A 45 6.50 -1.03 -1.84
N VAL A 46 6.03 -1.92 -0.96
CA VAL A 46 5.73 -1.57 0.43
C VAL A 46 7.00 -1.15 1.17
N ALA A 47 8.10 -1.92 1.02
CA ALA A 47 9.37 -1.60 1.66
C ALA A 47 9.91 -0.23 1.17
N ALA A 48 9.88 0.02 -0.13
CA ALA A 48 10.30 1.30 -0.71
C ALA A 48 9.41 2.46 -0.24
N ALA A 49 8.10 2.25 -0.15
CA ALA A 49 7.15 3.26 0.31
C ALA A 49 7.36 3.64 1.78
N VAL A 50 7.62 2.67 2.64
CA VAL A 50 7.94 2.89 4.06
C VAL A 50 9.30 3.59 4.19
N ALA A 51 10.32 3.13 3.47
CA ALA A 51 11.66 3.73 3.50
C ALA A 51 11.65 5.21 3.04
N ALA A 52 10.76 5.55 2.11
CA ALA A 52 10.59 6.91 1.60
C ALA A 52 9.56 7.77 2.38
N ASP A 53 9.02 7.27 3.50
CA ASP A 53 7.97 7.93 4.31
C ASP A 53 6.73 8.33 3.48
N LEU A 54 6.37 7.53 2.48
CA LEU A 54 5.20 7.76 1.62
C LEU A 54 3.95 7.07 2.16
N ILE A 55 4.14 5.99 2.93
CA ILE A 55 3.07 5.33 3.68
C ILE A 55 3.49 5.16 5.13
N ARG A 56 2.51 5.10 6.04
CA ARG A 56 2.79 4.61 7.39
C ARG A 56 3.05 3.10 7.34
N ASP A 57 3.79 2.59 8.33
CA ASP A 57 3.92 1.14 8.53
C ASP A 57 2.52 0.51 8.52
N PRO A 58 2.25 -0.37 7.54
CA PRO A 58 0.92 -0.88 7.34
C PRO A 58 0.57 -2.00 8.32
N ILE A 59 1.56 -2.60 9.00
CA ILE A 59 1.35 -3.64 10.01
C ILE A 59 1.03 -2.95 11.34
N ARG A 60 -0.25 -2.90 11.68
CA ARG A 60 -0.75 -2.37 12.94
C ARG A 60 -0.97 -3.53 13.89
N LEU A 61 -0.22 -3.57 15.00
CA LEU A 61 -0.64 -4.32 16.18
C LEU A 61 -1.34 -3.34 17.13
N PRO A 62 -2.68 -3.34 17.23
CA PRO A 62 -3.36 -2.48 18.19
C PRO A 62 -2.93 -2.86 19.63
N PRO A 63 -2.87 -1.91 20.58
CA PRO A 63 -2.56 -2.21 21.98
C PRO A 63 -3.49 -3.28 22.54
N GLY A 64 -2.93 -4.39 23.04
CA GLY A 64 -3.68 -5.55 23.52
C GLY A 64 -4.14 -6.53 22.43
N GLY A 65 -3.81 -6.29 21.17
CA GLY A 65 -4.11 -7.17 20.05
C GLY A 65 -3.20 -8.41 20.02
N LEU A 66 -3.81 -9.57 19.75
CA LEU A 66 -3.09 -10.83 19.49
C LEU A 66 -2.85 -11.08 18.00
N GLN A 67 -3.42 -10.24 17.13
CA GLN A 67 -3.37 -10.37 15.68
C GLN A 67 -2.94 -9.04 15.06
N CYS A 68 -2.02 -9.11 14.10
CA CYS A 68 -1.62 -7.97 13.30
C CYS A 68 -2.71 -7.67 12.27
N HIS A 69 -3.11 -6.41 12.13
CA HIS A 69 -3.98 -5.96 11.05
C HIS A 69 -3.15 -5.19 10.04
N TRP A 70 -3.49 -5.34 8.76
CA TRP A 70 -2.83 -4.60 7.70
C TRP A 70 -3.72 -3.44 7.24
N ARG A 71 -3.15 -2.24 7.13
CA ARG A 71 -3.84 -1.04 6.62
C ARG A 71 -2.90 -0.19 5.77
N LEU A 72 -3.27 0.06 4.52
CA LEU A 72 -2.56 1.03 3.68
C LEU A 72 -3.00 2.44 4.07
N GLU A 73 -2.05 3.26 4.51
CA GLU A 73 -2.30 4.66 4.85
C GLU A 73 -1.19 5.52 4.27
N LEU A 74 -1.54 6.41 3.34
CA LEU A 74 -0.60 7.37 2.77
C LEU A 74 -0.25 8.45 3.79
N THR A 75 1.01 8.87 3.83
CA THR A 75 1.43 10.10 4.52
C THR A 75 1.04 11.33 3.67
N PRO A 76 1.17 12.57 4.19
CA PRO A 76 1.00 13.76 3.36
C PRO A 76 1.91 13.77 2.11
N ALA A 77 3.14 13.26 2.21
CA ALA A 77 4.06 13.11 1.08
C ALA A 77 3.57 12.06 0.08
N GLY A 78 3.09 10.90 0.58
CA GLY A 78 2.47 9.88 -0.26
C GLY A 78 1.27 10.37 -1.04
N VAL A 79 0.39 11.15 -0.40
CA VAL A 79 -0.78 11.77 -1.06
C VAL A 79 -0.34 12.72 -2.17
N GLN A 80 0.65 13.59 -1.93
CA GLN A 80 1.15 14.50 -2.96
C GLN A 80 1.72 13.74 -4.15
N ARG A 81 2.50 12.68 -3.91
CA ARG A 81 3.04 11.85 -4.99
C ARG A 81 1.93 11.12 -5.76
N ALA A 82 0.95 10.56 -5.07
CA ALA A 82 -0.17 9.86 -5.71
C ALA A 82 -1.04 10.79 -6.58
N ARG A 83 -1.20 12.06 -6.17
CA ARG A 83 -1.86 13.11 -6.95
C ARG A 83 -1.11 13.43 -8.24
N ALA A 84 0.21 13.63 -8.16
CA ALA A 84 1.06 13.84 -9.33
C ALA A 84 0.96 12.69 -10.34
N LEU A 85 0.84 11.44 -9.87
CA LEU A 85 0.64 10.25 -10.70
C LEU A 85 -0.77 10.15 -11.32
N SER A 86 -1.77 10.77 -10.69
CA SER A 86 -3.17 10.72 -11.12
C SER A 86 -3.59 11.93 -11.98
N GLY A 87 -2.70 12.91 -12.17
CA GLY A 87 -3.01 14.16 -12.87
C GLY A 87 -3.99 15.05 -12.12
N ALA A 88 -4.04 14.93 -10.78
CA ALA A 88 -4.96 15.63 -9.88
C ALA A 88 -4.24 16.60 -8.93
#